data_AF-B6K1I7-F1
#
_entry.id   AF-B6K1I7-F1
#
_cell.length_a   1.000
_cell.length_b   1.000
_cell.length_c   1.000
_cell.angle_alpha   90.00
_cell.angle_beta   90.00
_cell.angle_gamma   90.00
#
_symmetry.space_group_name_H-M   'P 1'
#
loop_
_entity.id
_entity.type
_entity.pdbx_description
1 polymer ?
#
loop_
_entity_poly.entity_id
_entity_poly.type
_entity_poly.pdbx_seq_one_letter_code
_entity_poly.pdbx_strand_id
1 'polypeptide(L)'
;MGHNLSNSTQKEIPALTRRLCLDLKELKNTLRVARNIDDSIRILLNSSNVREYSRSKELIGISEEERDKRCLDVQQQLFASWLSRTQLLDTCEHIVQSEAVHQRTPKPVAEASATPERLDPYAKSQAVDESVTTALLSVIANERQVENIVRDRSWEELTAFCPNLQQDWRDVFR
;
A
#
# COMPACT_ATOMS: atom_id res chain seq x y z
N MET A 1 15.59 -34.61 -25.85
CA MET A 1 16.37 -33.49 -25.27
C MET A 1 15.37 -32.59 -24.56
N GLY A 2 15.15 -32.81 -23.27
CA GLY A 2 14.17 -32.07 -22.46
C GLY A 2 14.86 -30.89 -21.78
N HIS A 3 14.36 -29.68 -22.01
CA HIS A 3 14.85 -28.48 -21.35
C HIS A 3 14.16 -28.32 -19.98
N ASN A 4 14.99 -28.37 -18.93
CA ASN A 4 14.62 -27.99 -17.56
C ASN A 4 14.30 -26.49 -17.51
N LEU A 5 13.09 -26.13 -17.09
CA LEU A 5 12.74 -24.78 -16.67
C LEU A 5 12.96 -24.67 -15.16
N SER A 6 14.20 -24.39 -14.77
CA SER A 6 14.52 -23.99 -13.40
C SER A 6 14.09 -22.55 -13.16
N ASN A 7 12.95 -22.42 -12.48
CA ASN A 7 12.77 -21.62 -11.26
C ASN A 7 13.82 -20.50 -11.04
N SER A 8 13.49 -19.25 -11.39
CA SER A 8 14.34 -18.12 -11.04
C SER A 8 13.60 -16.78 -11.05
N THR A 9 12.67 -16.58 -10.13
CA THR A 9 12.26 -15.23 -9.66
C THR A 9 11.74 -15.29 -8.22
N GLN A 10 12.50 -15.91 -7.30
CA GLN A 10 12.41 -15.53 -5.89
C GLN A 10 13.27 -14.28 -5.72
N LYS A 11 12.70 -13.11 -6.02
CA LYS A 11 13.27 -11.83 -5.59
C LYS A 11 13.22 -11.87 -4.07
N GLU A 12 14.35 -12.07 -3.41
CA GLU A 12 14.42 -12.12 -1.95
C GLU A 12 13.77 -10.87 -1.37
N ILE A 13 12.58 -11.05 -0.83
CA ILE A 13 11.86 -9.99 -0.13
C ILE A 13 12.71 -9.70 1.12
N PRO A 14 13.17 -8.45 1.34
CA PRO A 14 13.94 -8.13 2.52
C PRO A 14 13.21 -8.60 3.79
N ALA A 15 13.92 -9.29 4.69
CA ALA A 15 13.33 -9.86 5.91
C ALA A 15 12.59 -8.81 6.77
N LEU A 16 13.00 -7.54 6.67
CA LEU A 16 12.34 -6.40 7.29
C LEU A 16 10.90 -6.20 6.77
N THR A 17 10.70 -6.34 5.45
CA THR A 17 9.38 -6.24 4.81
C THR A 17 8.47 -7.39 5.22
N ARG A 18 9.03 -8.59 5.40
CA ARG A 18 8.26 -9.76 5.88
C ARG A 18 7.71 -9.56 7.28
N ARG A 19 8.54 -9.13 8.23
CA ARG A 19 8.09 -8.88 9.62
C ARG A 19 6.99 -7.82 9.66
N LEU A 20 7.17 -6.74 8.89
CA LEU A 20 6.21 -5.66 8.76
C LEU A 20 4.83 -6.14 8.28
N CYS A 21 4.78 -7.02 7.27
CA CYS A 21 3.51 -7.47 6.68
C CYS A 21 2.77 -8.52 7.53
N LEU A 22 3.48 -9.24 8.41
CA LEU A 22 2.88 -10.24 9.31
C LEU A 22 2.42 -9.63 10.64
N ASP A 23 2.92 -8.44 11.01
CA ASP A 23 2.43 -7.68 12.15
C ASP A 23 1.40 -6.62 11.70
N LEU A 24 0.13 -6.87 12.03
CA LEU A 24 -0.99 -5.99 11.76
C LEU A 24 -0.77 -4.55 12.24
N LYS A 25 -0.19 -4.38 13.43
CA LYS A 25 -0.01 -3.08 14.06
C LYS A 25 1.10 -2.31 13.36
N GLU A 26 2.19 -2.99 13.01
CA GLU A 26 3.32 -2.38 12.30
C GLU A 26 2.91 -1.95 10.88
N LEU A 27 2.15 -2.80 10.17
CA LEU A 27 1.57 -2.47 8.85
C LEU A 27 0.69 -1.22 8.92
N LYS A 28 -0.29 -1.20 9.83
CA LYS A 28 -1.21 -0.05 9.99
C LYS A 28 -0.48 1.23 10.35
N ASN A 29 0.51 1.16 11.23
CA ASN A 29 1.29 2.33 11.62
C ASN A 29 2.13 2.87 10.45
N THR A 30 2.74 1.98 9.67
CA THR A 30 3.50 2.35 8.47
C THR A 30 2.61 3.02 7.43
N LEU A 31 1.42 2.46 7.15
CA LEU A 31 0.45 3.07 6.23
C LEU A 31 -0.02 4.43 6.73
N ARG A 32 -0.29 4.56 8.04
CA ARG A 32 -0.65 5.85 8.64
C ARG A 32 0.44 6.91 8.43
N VAL A 33 1.71 6.58 8.68
CA VAL A 33 2.83 7.51 8.47
C VAL A 33 3.00 7.85 6.99
N ALA A 34 2.81 6.87 6.10
CA ALA A 34 2.90 7.07 4.66
C ALA A 34 1.79 8.00 4.10
N ARG A 35 0.67 8.18 4.81
CA ARG A 35 -0.43 9.12 4.46
C ARG A 35 -0.19 10.56 4.90
N ASN A 36 0.96 10.88 5.49
CA ASN A 36 1.26 12.23 5.96
C ASN A 36 1.19 13.31 4.85
N ILE A 37 1.55 12.96 3.61
CA ILE A 37 1.45 13.87 2.46
C ILE A 37 -0.02 14.20 2.16
N ASP A 38 -0.89 13.19 2.20
CA ASP A 38 -2.34 13.34 1.98
C ASP A 38 -2.96 14.22 3.09
N ASP A 39 -2.61 13.99 4.35
CA ASP A 39 -3.07 14.79 5.50
C ASP A 39 -2.58 16.24 5.44
N SER A 40 -1.39 16.45 4.86
CA SER A 40 -0.75 17.76 4.73
C SER A 40 -1.04 18.44 3.39
N ILE A 41 -1.92 17.91 2.55
CA ILE A 41 -2.15 18.39 1.18
C ILE A 41 -2.50 19.88 1.13
N ARG A 42 -3.39 20.34 2.03
CA ARG A 42 -3.75 21.76 2.12
C ARG A 42 -2.57 22.64 2.48
N ILE A 43 -1.68 22.16 3.34
CA ILE A 43 -0.48 22.90 3.73
C ILE A 43 0.47 22.98 2.53
N LEU A 44 0.65 21.89 1.77
CA LEU A 44 1.50 21.84 0.59
C LEU A 44 0.98 22.75 -0.54
N LEU A 45 -0.34 22.80 -0.75
CA LEU A 45 -0.95 23.69 -1.74
C LEU A 45 -0.80 25.18 -1.36
N ASN A 46 -0.87 25.46 -0.06
CA ASN A 46 -0.76 26.83 0.46
C ASN A 46 0.68 27.25 0.80
N SER A 47 1.66 26.32 0.81
CA SER A 47 3.05 26.66 1.12
C SER A 47 3.61 27.49 -0.04
N SER A 48 3.54 28.80 0.09
CA SER A 48 4.31 29.72 -0.69
C SER A 48 5.76 29.66 -0.22
N ASN A 49 6.71 29.82 -1.14
CA ASN A 49 8.07 30.17 -0.79
C ASN A 49 8.03 31.58 -0.16
N VAL A 50 7.69 31.70 1.13
CA VAL A 50 7.73 32.96 1.91
C VAL A 50 9.19 33.35 2.18
N ARG A 51 10.05 33.33 1.16
CA ARG A 51 11.46 33.71 1.29
C ARG A 51 11.84 34.96 0.48
N GLU A 52 10.97 35.47 -0.39
CA GLU A 52 11.31 36.65 -1.21
C GLU A 52 10.31 37.81 -1.15
N TYR A 53 9.36 37.82 -0.20
CA TYR A 53 8.46 38.98 -0.03
C TYR A 53 8.64 39.68 1.32
N SER A 54 9.90 40.03 1.63
CA SER A 54 10.15 41.19 2.48
C SER A 54 10.11 42.44 1.61
N ARG A 55 9.13 43.31 1.87
CA ARG A 55 8.94 44.69 1.36
C ARG A 55 8.12 44.91 0.09
N SER A 56 6.84 44.54 0.11
CA SER A 56 5.80 45.41 -0.44
C SER A 56 4.42 44.93 -0.02
N LYS A 57 3.66 45.82 0.62
CA LYS A 57 2.24 45.62 0.90
C LYS A 57 1.49 45.74 -0.42
N GLU A 58 1.26 44.63 -1.10
CA GLU A 58 0.18 44.48 -2.08
C GLU A 58 -0.18 43.00 -2.15
N LEU A 59 -1.48 42.70 -2.06
CA LEU A 59 -2.04 41.36 -2.21
C LEU A 59 -1.84 40.89 -3.66
N ILE A 60 -0.63 40.46 -4.01
CA ILE A 60 -0.37 39.80 -5.29
C ILE A 60 -0.79 38.35 -5.10
N GLY A 61 -1.96 38.01 -5.65
CA GLY A 61 -2.35 36.62 -5.82
C GLY A 61 -1.28 35.87 -6.61
N ILE A 62 -1.07 34.60 -6.30
CA ILE A 62 -0.15 33.74 -7.04
C ILE A 62 -0.45 33.81 -8.54
N SER A 63 0.59 33.88 -9.38
CA SER A 63 0.40 33.78 -10.83
C SER A 63 -0.26 32.46 -11.17
N GLU A 64 -1.07 32.43 -12.23
CA GLU A 64 -1.65 31.20 -12.76
C GLU A 64 -0.56 30.16 -13.07
N GLU A 65 0.56 30.58 -13.64
CA GLU A 65 1.70 29.70 -13.93
C GLU A 65 2.34 29.14 -12.64
N GLU A 66 2.44 29.95 -11.59
CA GLU A 66 2.98 29.49 -10.29
C GLU A 66 2.02 28.53 -9.60
N ARG A 67 0.71 28.78 -9.71
CA ARG A 67 -0.33 27.87 -9.21
C ARG A 67 -0.25 26.53 -9.93
N ASP A 68 -0.17 26.53 -11.26
CA ASP A 68 -0.10 25.32 -12.06
C ASP A 68 1.16 24.49 -11.77
N LYS A 69 2.31 25.15 -11.62
CA LYS A 69 3.56 24.48 -11.19
C LYS A 69 3.40 23.80 -9.84
N ARG A 70 2.81 24.50 -8.85
CA ARG A 70 2.54 23.92 -7.52
C ARG A 70 1.59 22.73 -7.59
N CYS A 71 0.52 22.86 -8.37
CA CYS A 71 -0.43 21.78 -8.59
C CYS A 71 0.26 20.52 -9.12
N LEU A 72 1.14 20.68 -10.12
CA LEU A 72 1.92 19.59 -10.69
C LEU A 72 2.91 19.00 -9.67
N ASP A 73 3.61 19.83 -8.91
CA ASP A 73 4.58 19.36 -7.90
C ASP A 73 3.89 18.56 -6.79
N VAL A 74 2.73 19.03 -6.31
CA VAL A 74 1.93 18.31 -5.31
C VAL A 74 1.35 17.02 -5.90
N GLN A 75 0.85 17.05 -7.14
CA GLN A 75 0.36 15.86 -7.84
C GLN A 75 1.45 14.79 -7.95
N GLN A 76 2.67 15.16 -8.34
CA GLN A 76 3.80 14.22 -8.46
C GLN A 76 4.15 13.59 -7.11
N GLN A 77 4.18 14.39 -6.04
CA GLN A 77 4.45 13.90 -4.69
C GLN A 77 3.35 12.94 -4.20
N LEU A 78 2.08 13.26 -4.45
CA LEU A 78 0.96 12.38 -4.14
C LEU A 78 1.09 11.06 -4.89
N PHE A 79 1.32 11.09 -6.20
CA PHE A 79 1.41 9.88 -7.02
C PHE A 79 2.60 9.00 -6.61
N ALA A 80 3.76 9.59 -6.30
CA ALA A 80 4.89 8.85 -5.77
C ALA A 80 4.55 8.17 -4.43
N SER A 81 3.85 8.87 -3.54
CA SER A 81 3.40 8.32 -2.26
C SER A 81 2.38 7.18 -2.45
N TRP A 82 1.38 7.40 -3.30
CA TRP A 82 0.34 6.42 -3.61
C TRP A 82 0.91 5.15 -4.24
N LEU A 83 1.87 5.29 -5.15
CA LEU A 83 2.56 4.17 -5.78
C LEU A 83 3.33 3.35 -4.74
N SER A 84 4.08 4.01 -3.86
CA SER A 84 4.81 3.36 -2.77
C SER A 84 3.87 2.55 -1.85
N ARG A 85 2.71 3.12 -1.50
CA ARG A 85 1.70 2.41 -0.68
C ARG A 85 1.04 1.25 -1.41
N THR A 86 0.74 1.39 -2.71
CA THR A 86 0.24 0.27 -3.54
C THR A 86 1.25 -0.88 -3.54
N GLN A 87 2.51 -0.59 -3.83
CA GLN A 87 3.58 -1.58 -3.88
C GLN A 87 3.76 -2.29 -2.53
N LEU A 88 3.65 -1.55 -1.42
CA LEU A 88 3.70 -2.12 -0.08
C LEU A 88 2.55 -3.11 0.15
N LEU A 89 1.31 -2.72 -0.17
CA LEU A 89 0.14 -3.58 -0.01
C LEU A 89 0.22 -4.83 -0.90
N ASP A 90 0.65 -4.68 -2.17
CA ASP A 90 0.85 -5.79 -3.10
C ASP A 90 1.92 -6.76 -2.59
N THR A 91 3.02 -6.22 -2.08
CA THR A 91 4.11 -7.03 -1.51
C THR A 91 3.63 -7.78 -0.27
N CYS A 92 2.89 -7.11 0.62
CA CYS A 92 2.34 -7.75 1.81
C CYS A 92 1.34 -8.85 1.47
N GLU A 93 0.48 -8.63 0.48
CA GLU A 93 -0.46 -9.65 0.00
C GLU A 93 0.28 -10.90 -0.51
N HIS A 94 1.31 -10.71 -1.34
CA HIS A 94 2.13 -11.80 -1.84
C HIS A 94 2.84 -12.57 -0.71
N ILE A 95 3.38 -11.86 0.30
CA ILE A 95 4.02 -12.49 1.46
C ILE A 95 3.02 -13.34 2.24
N VAL A 96 1.87 -12.77 2.59
CA VAL A 96 0.83 -13.48 3.36
C VAL A 96 0.33 -14.71 2.59
N GLN A 97 0.13 -14.60 1.28
CA GLN A 97 -0.24 -15.75 0.43
C GLN A 97 0.85 -16.82 0.39
N SER A 98 2.13 -16.42 0.27
CA SER A 98 3.26 -17.37 0.25
C SER A 98 3.39 -18.16 1.57
N GLU A 99 3.13 -17.51 2.71
CA GLU A 99 3.10 -18.17 4.02
C GLU A 99 1.96 -19.18 4.13
N ALA A 100 0.78 -18.81 3.62
CA ALA A 100 -0.38 -19.70 3.58
C ALA A 100 -0.08 -20.97 2.77
N VAL A 101 0.60 -20.84 1.63
CA VAL A 101 0.97 -21.97 0.76
C VAL A 101 2.00 -22.88 1.45
N HIS A 102 3.02 -22.31 2.10
CA HIS A 102 4.02 -23.09 2.83
C HIS A 102 3.44 -23.87 4.01
N GLN A 103 2.43 -23.32 4.70
CA GLN A 103 1.72 -24.02 5.77
C GLN A 103 0.81 -25.14 5.21
N ARG A 104 0.28 -24.97 4.00
CA ARG A 104 -0.61 -25.95 3.34
C ARG A 104 0.11 -27.08 2.63
N THR A 105 1.42 -26.98 2.34
CA THR A 105 2.18 -28.11 1.80
C THR A 105 2.51 -29.09 2.92
N PRO A 106 1.83 -30.26 3.00
CA PRO A 106 2.25 -31.28 3.95
C PRO A 106 3.67 -31.73 3.57
N LYS A 107 4.56 -31.78 4.56
CA LYS A 107 5.81 -32.54 4.46
C LYS A 107 5.44 -33.94 3.95
N PRO A 108 6.09 -34.51 2.91
CA PRO A 108 5.69 -35.81 2.38
C PRO A 108 5.72 -36.84 3.53
N VAL A 109 4.54 -37.20 4.00
CA VAL A 109 4.35 -38.25 5.00
C VAL A 109 4.51 -39.54 4.22
N ALA A 110 5.65 -40.21 4.43
CA ALA A 110 5.84 -41.57 3.99
C ALA A 110 4.68 -42.44 4.52
N GLU A 111 4.14 -43.26 3.61
CA GLU A 111 3.01 -44.19 3.76
C GLU A 111 2.77 -44.71 5.18
N ALA A 112 1.53 -44.60 5.69
CA ALA A 112 0.91 -45.68 6.47
C ALA A 112 -0.60 -45.50 6.73
N SER A 113 -1.36 -46.41 6.12
CA SER A 113 -2.53 -47.14 6.65
C SER A 113 -3.88 -46.43 6.87
N ALA A 114 -4.87 -46.97 6.15
CA ALA A 114 -6.29 -46.77 6.33
C ALA A 114 -6.80 -47.34 7.67
N THR A 115 -7.13 -46.48 8.62
CA THR A 115 -7.98 -46.78 9.78
C THR A 115 -8.93 -45.60 10.00
N PRO A 116 -10.15 -45.81 10.56
CA PRO A 116 -11.14 -44.75 10.70
C PRO A 116 -10.59 -43.63 11.57
N GLU A 117 -10.39 -42.49 10.92
CA GLU A 117 -9.70 -41.30 11.40
C GLU A 117 -10.35 -40.79 12.69
N ARG A 118 -9.68 -41.05 13.82
CA ARG A 118 -9.92 -40.29 15.05
C ARG A 118 -9.53 -38.85 14.71
N LEU A 119 -10.46 -37.90 14.86
CA LEU A 119 -10.12 -36.47 14.85
C LEU A 119 -9.00 -36.24 15.86
N ASP A 120 -7.78 -36.08 15.36
CA ASP A 120 -6.60 -35.90 16.19
C ASP A 120 -6.66 -34.48 16.78
N PRO A 121 -6.45 -34.27 18.09
CA PRO A 121 -6.45 -32.94 18.71
C PRO A 121 -5.48 -31.93 18.06
N TYR A 122 -4.50 -32.41 17.29
CA TYR A 122 -3.56 -31.61 16.53
C TYR A 122 -4.13 -30.95 15.26
N ALA A 123 -5.32 -31.33 14.78
CA ALA A 123 -6.02 -30.62 13.71
C ALA A 123 -6.36 -29.16 14.10
N LYS A 124 -6.35 -28.84 15.39
CA LYS A 124 -6.68 -27.50 15.90
C LYS A 124 -5.60 -26.46 15.62
N SER A 125 -4.32 -26.82 15.53
CA SER A 125 -3.26 -25.82 15.32
C SER A 125 -3.27 -25.28 13.89
N GLN A 126 -3.42 -26.15 12.90
CA GLN A 126 -3.52 -25.75 11.49
C GLN A 126 -4.75 -24.87 11.23
N ALA A 127 -5.88 -25.18 11.88
CA ALA A 127 -7.08 -24.36 11.79
C ALA A 127 -6.91 -22.96 12.41
N VAL A 128 -6.09 -22.83 13.47
CA VAL A 128 -5.77 -21.52 14.08
C VAL A 128 -4.89 -20.68 13.14
N ASP A 129 -3.87 -21.26 12.52
CA ASP A 129 -2.99 -20.53 11.60
C ASP A 129 -3.73 -20.03 10.36
N GLU A 130 -4.62 -20.86 9.78
CA GLU A 130 -5.46 -20.45 8.65
C GLU A 130 -6.38 -19.27 9.00
N SER A 131 -6.85 -19.19 10.25
CA SER A 131 -7.65 -18.05 10.72
C SER A 131 -6.86 -16.75 10.78
N VAL A 132 -5.58 -16.81 11.16
CA VAL A 132 -4.69 -15.63 11.24
C VAL A 132 -4.35 -15.12 9.84
N THR A 133 -3.99 -16.01 8.92
CA THR A 133 -3.72 -15.64 7.52
C THR A 133 -4.95 -15.01 6.86
N THR A 134 -6.13 -15.59 7.07
CA THR A 134 -7.39 -15.06 6.53
C THR A 134 -7.69 -13.68 7.11
N ALA A 135 -7.43 -13.47 8.40
CA ALA A 135 -7.59 -12.17 9.04
C ALA A 135 -6.63 -11.11 8.47
N LEU A 136 -5.36 -11.46 8.21
CA LEU A 136 -4.38 -10.56 7.59
C LEU A 136 -4.78 -10.16 6.17
N LEU A 137 -5.20 -11.12 5.34
CA LEU A 137 -5.69 -10.83 3.98
C LEU A 137 -6.91 -9.91 4.00
N SER A 138 -7.85 -10.15 4.92
CA SER A 138 -9.01 -9.26 5.11
C SER A 138 -8.58 -7.83 5.46
N VAL A 139 -7.57 -7.66 6.32
CA VAL A 139 -7.07 -6.33 6.66
C VAL A 139 -6.41 -5.67 5.47
N ILE A 140 -5.58 -6.38 4.70
CA ILE A 140 -4.95 -5.83 3.49
C ILE A 140 -6.04 -5.36 2.51
N ALA A 141 -7.10 -6.15 2.31
CA ALA A 141 -8.23 -5.76 1.47
C ALA A 141 -8.94 -4.50 1.98
N ASN A 142 -9.15 -4.39 3.30
CA ASN A 142 -9.73 -3.20 3.92
C ASN A 142 -8.82 -1.97 3.76
N GLU A 143 -7.50 -2.12 3.93
CA GLU A 143 -6.55 -1.02 3.71
C GLU A 143 -6.54 -0.57 2.25
N ARG A 144 -6.72 -1.46 1.27
CA ARG A 144 -6.92 -1.06 -0.14
C ARG A 144 -8.18 -0.22 -0.34
N GLN A 145 -9.28 -0.54 0.34
CA GLN A 145 -10.49 0.28 0.30
C GLN A 145 -10.26 1.66 0.94
N VAL A 146 -9.56 1.70 2.07
CA VAL A 146 -9.17 2.95 2.73
C VAL A 146 -8.28 3.78 1.81
N GLU A 147 -7.31 3.18 1.12
CA GLU A 147 -6.47 3.89 0.16
C GLU A 147 -7.29 4.54 -0.96
N ASN A 148 -8.31 3.86 -1.50
CA ASN A 148 -9.19 4.48 -2.50
C ASN A 148 -9.91 5.71 -1.93
N ILE A 149 -10.46 5.61 -0.70
CA ILE A 149 -11.13 6.74 -0.04
C ILE A 149 -10.17 7.91 0.19
N VAL A 150 -8.93 7.62 0.62
CA VAL A 150 -7.89 8.64 0.83
C VAL A 150 -7.55 9.32 -0.49
N ARG A 151 -7.35 8.55 -1.56
CA ARG A 151 -7.06 9.08 -2.91
C ARG A 151 -8.19 9.96 -3.43
N ASP A 152 -9.44 9.51 -3.31
CA ASP A 152 -10.61 10.30 -3.72
C ASP A 152 -10.62 11.66 -3.00
N ARG A 153 -10.45 11.67 -1.67
CA ARG A 153 -10.43 12.91 -0.87
C ARG A 153 -9.25 13.83 -1.21
N SER A 154 -8.04 13.28 -1.31
CA SER A 154 -6.86 14.06 -1.66
C SER A 154 -6.98 14.64 -3.06
N TRP A 155 -7.58 13.90 -3.99
CA TRP A 155 -7.85 14.40 -5.34
C TRP A 155 -8.91 15.50 -5.35
N GLU A 156 -10.00 15.36 -4.59
CA GLU A 156 -11.00 16.42 -4.43
C GLU A 156 -10.38 17.73 -3.92
N GLU A 157 -9.51 17.66 -2.91
CA GLU A 157 -8.81 18.85 -2.39
C GLU A 157 -7.83 19.45 -3.41
N LEU A 158 -7.11 18.60 -4.15
CA LEU A 158 -6.20 19.05 -5.21
C LEU A 158 -6.97 19.76 -6.33
N THR A 159 -8.01 19.13 -6.86
CA THR A 159 -8.83 19.67 -7.97
C THR A 159 -9.62 20.92 -7.58
N ALA A 160 -10.03 21.04 -6.31
CA ALA A 160 -10.62 22.26 -5.78
C ALA A 160 -9.65 23.44 -5.82
N PHE A 161 -8.35 23.21 -5.61
CA PHE A 161 -7.32 24.24 -5.70
C PHE A 161 -6.78 24.45 -7.13
N CYS A 162 -6.78 23.37 -7.92
CA CYS A 162 -6.16 23.28 -9.23
C CYS A 162 -7.22 23.07 -10.32
N PRO A 163 -7.83 24.15 -10.86
CA PRO A 163 -8.95 24.04 -11.80
C PRO A 163 -8.60 23.34 -13.12
N ASN A 164 -7.32 23.25 -13.47
CA ASN A 164 -6.82 22.60 -14.67
C ASN A 164 -6.77 21.05 -14.54
N LEU A 165 -6.91 20.49 -13.33
CA LEU A 165 -6.80 19.06 -13.04
C LEU A 165 -8.16 18.33 -12.97
N GLN A 166 -9.11 18.61 -13.87
CA GLN A 166 -10.49 18.07 -13.75
C GLN A 166 -10.67 16.57 -14.10
N GLN A 167 -9.60 15.84 -14.39
CA GLN A 167 -9.68 14.40 -14.74
C GLN A 167 -9.85 13.55 -13.48
N ASP A 168 -10.40 12.33 -13.59
CA ASP A 168 -10.42 11.38 -12.48
C ASP A 168 -8.97 10.90 -12.22
N TRP A 169 -8.54 10.87 -10.95
CA TRP A 169 -7.20 10.41 -10.62
C TRP A 169 -6.90 9.00 -11.14
N ARG A 170 -7.92 8.14 -11.29
CA ARG A 170 -7.78 6.77 -11.81
C ARG A 170 -7.30 6.74 -13.26
N ASP A 171 -7.59 7.77 -14.04
CA ASP A 171 -7.17 7.85 -15.45
C ASP A 171 -5.70 8.29 -15.58
N VAL A 172 -5.26 9.13 -14.63
CA VAL A 172 -3.94 9.77 -14.62
C VAL A 172 -2.90 8.98 -13.80
N PHE A 173 -3.34 8.32 -12.74
CA PHE A 173 -2.51 7.48 -11.88
C PHE A 173 -2.39 6.08 -12.50
N ARG A 174 -1.26 5.81 -13.15
CA ARG A 174 -0.93 4.52 -13.77
C ARG A 174 0.36 3.94 -13.19
#